data_AF-D0GJ32-F1
#
_entry.id   AF-D0GJ32-F1
#
_cell.length_a   1.000
_cell.length_b   1.000
_cell.length_c   1.000
_cell.angle_alpha   90.00
_cell.angle_beta   90.00
_cell.angle_gamma   90.00
#
_symmetry.space_group_name_H-M   'P 1'
#
loop_
_entity.id
_entity.type
_entity.pdbx_description
1 polymer ?
#
loop_
_entity_poly.entity_id
_entity_poly.type
_entity_poly.pdbx_seq_one_letter_code
_entity_poly.pdbx_strand_id
1 'polypeptide(L)'
;MYEGKSDIEVKPQGSYKGQQAADYGEKGSVRPDISVKKDGELVETYEVKNYNKENYNSMASKIGEQAIKRAEELPKTATQKIVIDTRGQKITKEIKESVIKKIIEKSNGKIKKENIIFME
;
A
#
# COMPACT_ATOMS: atom_id res chain seq x y z
N MET A 1 10.72 12.85 1.13
CA MET A 1 10.11 12.23 2.34
C MET A 1 11.16 11.60 3.27
N TYR A 2 12.17 10.86 2.75
CA TYR A 2 13.21 10.21 3.58
C TYR A 2 14.64 10.63 3.23
N GLU A 3 14.80 11.62 2.36
CA GLU A 3 16.11 12.13 1.96
C GLU A 3 16.88 12.66 3.18
N GLY A 4 18.15 12.29 3.29
CA GLY A 4 19.04 12.71 4.39
C GLY A 4 18.84 11.98 5.72
N LYS A 5 17.98 10.96 5.81
CA LYS A 5 17.78 10.17 7.04
C LYS A 5 18.62 8.90 7.02
N SER A 6 19.71 8.86 7.79
CA SER A 6 20.65 7.72 7.81
C SER A 6 20.09 6.46 8.47
N ASP A 7 19.07 6.59 9.31
CA ASP A 7 18.35 5.49 9.97
C ASP A 7 17.30 4.84 9.07
N ILE A 8 17.01 5.44 7.91
CA ILE A 8 15.98 4.98 6.99
C ILE A 8 16.59 4.32 5.76
N GLU A 9 16.13 3.12 5.47
CA GLU A 9 16.44 2.40 4.23
C GLU A 9 15.15 2.26 3.39
N VAL A 10 15.18 2.70 2.14
CA VAL A 10 14.06 2.56 1.20
C VAL A 10 14.43 1.54 0.14
N LYS A 11 13.68 0.45 0.05
CA LYS A 11 13.88 -0.61 -0.97
C LYS A 11 12.68 -0.73 -1.90
N PRO A 12 12.89 -0.74 -3.22
CA PRO A 12 11.84 -1.14 -4.14
C PRO A 12 11.59 -2.66 -4.03
N GLN A 13 10.33 -3.05 -4.13
CA GLN A 13 9.90 -4.43 -4.41
C GLN A 13 10.42 -5.50 -3.42
N GLY A 14 10.48 -5.17 -2.12
CA GLY A 14 10.83 -6.14 -1.06
C GLY A 14 9.79 -7.26 -0.92
N SER A 15 10.24 -8.50 -0.76
CA SER A 15 9.38 -9.69 -0.59
C SER A 15 9.22 -10.05 0.89
N TYR A 16 8.01 -10.45 1.28
CA TYR A 16 7.70 -10.86 2.65
C TYR A 16 6.75 -12.05 2.70
N LYS A 17 6.95 -12.90 3.69
CA LYS A 17 6.11 -14.07 3.97
C LYS A 17 6.21 -14.42 5.44
N GLY A 18 5.09 -14.81 6.07
CA GLY A 18 5.06 -15.20 7.47
C GLY A 18 5.63 -14.13 8.41
N GLN A 19 5.42 -12.85 8.10
CA GLN A 19 5.91 -11.69 8.87
C GLN A 19 7.44 -11.50 8.83
N GLN A 20 8.13 -12.12 7.87
CA GLN A 20 9.59 -12.01 7.70
C GLN A 20 9.95 -11.66 6.25
N ALA A 21 11.18 -11.23 6.03
CA ALA A 21 11.71 -11.06 4.68
C ALA A 21 11.79 -12.42 3.97
N ALA A 22 11.44 -12.44 2.69
CA ALA A 22 11.40 -13.63 1.86
C ALA A 22 12.24 -13.43 0.60
N ASP A 23 12.55 -14.54 -0.08
CA ASP A 23 13.27 -14.48 -1.35
C ASP A 23 12.37 -13.93 -2.47
N TYR A 24 13.01 -13.36 -3.49
CA TYR A 24 12.31 -12.89 -4.67
C TYR A 24 11.60 -14.05 -5.38
N GLY A 25 10.30 -13.90 -5.61
CA GLY A 25 9.50 -14.92 -6.30
C GLY A 25 9.10 -16.12 -5.43
N GLU A 26 9.38 -16.08 -4.12
CA GLU A 26 8.97 -17.16 -3.23
C GLU A 26 7.45 -17.33 -3.26
N LYS A 27 6.99 -18.56 -3.52
CA LYS A 27 5.57 -18.87 -3.62
C LYS A 27 4.84 -18.52 -2.32
N GLY A 28 3.79 -17.73 -2.46
CA GLY A 28 2.96 -17.27 -1.35
C GLY A 28 3.35 -15.90 -0.80
N SER A 29 4.57 -15.41 -1.06
CA SER A 29 5.01 -14.09 -0.59
C SER A 29 4.16 -12.93 -1.13
N VAL A 30 4.24 -11.80 -0.44
CA VAL A 30 3.73 -10.50 -0.88
C VAL A 30 4.88 -9.56 -1.21
N ARG A 31 4.66 -8.69 -2.19
CA ARG A 31 5.67 -7.75 -2.68
C ARG A 31 5.07 -6.35 -2.81
N PRO A 32 5.10 -5.52 -1.76
CA PRO A 32 4.77 -4.09 -1.89
C PRO A 32 5.73 -3.38 -2.86
N ASP A 33 5.27 -2.28 -3.45
CA ASP A 33 6.09 -1.55 -4.43
C ASP A 33 7.33 -0.94 -3.80
N ILE A 34 7.18 -0.44 -2.57
CA ILE A 34 8.24 0.16 -1.77
C ILE A 34 8.16 -0.38 -0.35
N SER A 35 9.31 -0.69 0.23
CA SER A 35 9.52 -1.03 1.64
C SER A 35 10.37 0.04 2.29
N VAL A 36 9.93 0.55 3.43
CA VAL A 36 10.69 1.51 4.24
C VAL A 36 11.06 0.84 5.55
N LYS A 37 12.36 0.71 5.77
CA LYS A 37 12.91 0.21 7.02
C LYS A 37 13.46 1.35 7.85
N LYS A 38 13.28 1.26 9.16
CA LYS A 38 13.92 2.11 10.15
C LYS A 38 14.72 1.23 11.08
N ASP A 39 16.01 1.51 11.24
CA ASP A 39 16.91 0.70 12.08
C ASP A 39 16.87 -0.81 11.75
N GLY A 40 16.71 -1.14 10.46
CA GLY A 40 16.61 -2.52 9.95
C GLY A 40 15.22 -3.16 10.02
N GLU A 41 14.28 -2.56 10.74
CA GLU A 41 12.90 -3.03 10.89
C GLU A 41 11.97 -2.44 9.83
N LEU A 42 11.09 -3.26 9.23
CA LEU A 42 10.10 -2.77 8.27
C LEU A 42 8.99 -1.99 8.99
N VAL A 43 8.92 -0.68 8.74
CA VAL A 43 7.94 0.21 9.39
C VAL A 43 6.83 0.67 8.46
N GLU A 44 7.10 0.78 7.16
CA GLU A 44 6.09 1.17 6.19
C GLU A 44 6.25 0.44 4.86
N THR A 45 5.14 0.24 4.17
CA THR A 45 5.13 -0.22 2.79
C THR A 45 4.24 0.68 1.95
N TYR A 46 4.61 0.93 0.70
CA TYR A 46 3.79 1.72 -0.22
C TYR A 46 3.37 0.87 -1.42
N GLU A 47 2.14 1.11 -1.85
CA GLU A 47 1.61 0.69 -3.14
C GLU A 47 1.20 1.90 -3.95
N VAL A 48 1.69 2.01 -5.19
CA VAL A 48 1.34 3.13 -6.06
C VAL A 48 0.41 2.62 -7.15
N LYS A 49 -0.80 3.19 -7.24
CA LYS A 49 -1.79 2.84 -8.25
C LYS A 49 -2.05 4.04 -9.16
N ASN A 50 -1.94 3.82 -10.46
CA ASN A 50 -2.26 4.81 -11.49
C ASN A 50 -3.33 4.24 -12.41
N TYR A 51 -4.58 4.34 -11.98
CA TYR A 51 -5.74 3.87 -12.75
C TYR A 51 -6.52 5.08 -13.29
N ASN A 52 -7.24 4.90 -14.38
CA ASN A 52 -8.25 5.88 -14.79
C ASN A 52 -9.47 5.80 -13.86
N LYS A 53 -10.15 6.94 -13.65
CA LYS A 53 -11.32 7.07 -12.78
C LYS A 53 -12.43 6.04 -13.04
N GLU A 54 -12.62 5.60 -14.29
CA GLU A 54 -13.64 4.61 -14.64
C GLU A 54 -13.37 3.25 -13.98
N ASN A 55 -12.10 2.99 -13.63
CA ASN A 55 -11.64 1.72 -13.06
C ASN A 55 -11.41 1.78 -11.54
N TYR A 56 -11.70 2.90 -10.88
CA TYR A 56 -11.47 3.03 -9.44
C TYR A 56 -12.24 2.01 -8.60
N ASN A 57 -13.42 1.61 -9.05
CA ASN A 57 -14.20 0.59 -8.39
C ASN A 57 -13.50 -0.77 -8.35
N SER A 58 -12.89 -1.21 -9.46
CA SER A 58 -12.19 -2.50 -9.51
C SER A 58 -10.82 -2.39 -8.83
N MET A 59 -10.14 -1.25 -8.98
CA MET A 59 -8.89 -0.94 -8.28
C MET A 59 -9.07 -1.01 -6.76
N ALA A 60 -10.10 -0.34 -6.20
CA ALA A 60 -10.39 -0.31 -4.77
C ALA A 60 -10.65 -1.72 -4.21
N SER A 61 -11.42 -2.55 -4.93
CA SER A 61 -11.64 -3.95 -4.52
C SER A 61 -10.34 -4.75 -4.48
N LYS A 62 -9.51 -4.65 -5.53
CA LYS A 62 -8.22 -5.35 -5.59
C LYS A 62 -7.26 -4.91 -4.49
N ILE A 63 -7.18 -3.61 -4.20
CA ILE A 63 -6.37 -3.08 -3.08
C ILE A 63 -6.83 -3.72 -1.77
N GLY A 64 -8.15 -3.74 -1.53
CA GLY A 64 -8.72 -4.31 -0.30
C GLY A 64 -8.39 -5.80 -0.12
N GLU A 65 -8.60 -6.60 -1.17
CA GLU A 65 -8.27 -8.03 -1.19
C GLU A 65 -6.77 -8.28 -0.94
N GLN A 66 -5.90 -7.49 -1.58
CA GLN A 66 -4.45 -7.57 -1.37
C GLN A 66 -4.04 -7.18 0.04
N ALA A 67 -4.71 -6.21 0.66
CA ALA A 67 -4.42 -5.77 2.02
C ALA A 67 -4.70 -6.86 3.06
N ILE A 68 -5.71 -7.70 2.85
CA ILE A 68 -5.99 -8.84 3.74
C ILE A 68 -4.79 -9.79 3.76
N LYS A 69 -4.35 -10.24 2.58
CA LYS A 69 -3.18 -11.13 2.48
C LYS A 69 -1.92 -10.47 3.05
N ARG A 70 -1.70 -9.19 2.78
CA ARG A 70 -0.53 -8.48 3.31
C ARG A 70 -0.55 -8.34 4.82
N ALA A 71 -1.71 -8.20 5.45
CA ALA A 71 -1.80 -8.17 6.90
C ALA A 71 -1.36 -9.50 7.56
N GLU A 72 -1.40 -10.60 6.82
CA GLU A 72 -0.92 -11.92 7.27
C GLU A 72 0.59 -12.08 7.05
N GLU A 73 1.08 -11.57 5.92
CA GLU A 73 2.43 -11.86 5.43
C GLU A 73 3.48 -10.79 5.79
N LEU A 74 3.09 -9.52 5.95
CA LEU A 74 4.00 -8.44 6.34
C LEU A 74 4.31 -8.47 7.85
N PRO A 75 5.53 -8.05 8.26
CA PRO A 75 5.82 -7.73 9.65
C PRO A 75 4.73 -6.85 10.29
N LYS A 76 4.31 -7.18 11.52
CA LYS A 76 3.22 -6.45 12.22
C LYS A 76 3.54 -4.98 12.50
N THR A 77 4.82 -4.63 12.51
CA THR A 77 5.30 -3.26 12.68
C THR A 77 5.16 -2.42 11.41
N ALA A 78 4.92 -3.05 10.26
CA ALA A 78 4.75 -2.37 9.00
C ALA A 78 3.33 -1.82 8.84
N THR A 79 3.24 -0.51 8.59
CA THR A 79 2.01 0.14 8.14
C THR A 79 1.93 0.14 6.62
N GLN A 80 0.89 -0.46 6.05
CA GLN A 80 0.65 -0.42 4.61
C GLN A 80 -0.02 0.91 4.21
N LYS A 81 0.58 1.61 3.24
CA LYS A 81 0.10 2.87 2.66
C LYS A 81 -0.20 2.70 1.17
N ILE A 82 -1.29 3.32 0.72
CA ILE A 82 -1.75 3.28 -0.65
C ILE A 82 -1.68 4.68 -1.23
N VAL A 83 -0.95 4.84 -2.33
CA VAL A 83 -0.87 6.08 -3.10
C VAL A 83 -1.67 5.88 -4.38
N ILE A 84 -2.70 6.69 -4.56
CA ILE A 84 -3.52 6.72 -5.77
C ILE A 84 -3.09 7.95 -6.55
N ASP A 85 -2.43 7.73 -7.68
CA ASP A 85 -2.04 8.79 -8.60
C ASP A 85 -3.26 9.24 -9.41
N THR A 86 -3.69 10.48 -9.17
CA THR A 86 -4.83 11.12 -9.81
C THR A 86 -4.42 12.35 -10.61
N ARG A 87 -3.11 12.59 -10.77
CA ARG A 87 -2.60 13.74 -11.53
C ARG A 87 -3.20 13.76 -12.94
N GLY A 88 -3.66 14.93 -13.35
CA GLY A 88 -4.30 15.13 -14.65
C GLY A 88 -5.71 14.53 -14.79
N GLN A 89 -6.25 13.90 -13.75
CA GLN A 89 -7.63 13.39 -13.73
C GLN A 89 -8.55 14.37 -12.98
N LYS A 90 -9.71 14.69 -13.58
CA LYS A 90 -10.75 15.49 -12.90
C LYS A 90 -11.49 14.59 -11.89
N ILE A 91 -10.98 14.50 -10.67
CA ILE A 91 -11.55 13.68 -9.59
C ILE A 91 -12.27 14.57 -8.58
N THR A 92 -13.55 14.28 -8.32
CA THR A 92 -14.33 15.00 -7.32
C THR A 92 -14.10 14.42 -5.92
N LYS A 93 -14.49 15.18 -4.89
CA LYS A 93 -14.41 14.73 -3.49
C LYS A 93 -15.23 13.47 -3.26
N GLU A 94 -16.41 13.36 -3.85
CA GLU A 94 -17.33 12.23 -3.73
C GLU A 94 -16.69 10.94 -4.30
N ILE A 95 -15.96 11.05 -5.41
CA ILE A 95 -15.21 9.92 -5.98
C ILE A 95 -14.12 9.47 -4.99
N LYS A 96 -13.35 10.40 -4.41
CA LYS A 96 -12.32 10.04 -3.41
C LYS A 96 -12.91 9.35 -2.20
N GLU A 97 -14.01 9.87 -1.66
CA GLU A 97 -14.69 9.29 -0.50
C GLU A 97 -15.25 7.90 -0.80
N SER A 98 -15.82 7.69 -1.98
CA SER A 98 -16.29 6.38 -2.44
C SER A 98 -15.14 5.36 -2.52
N VAL A 99 -14.01 5.76 -3.09
CA VAL A 99 -12.81 4.90 -3.19
C VAL A 99 -12.25 4.57 -1.80
N ILE A 100 -12.10 5.56 -0.92
CA ILE A 100 -11.64 5.38 0.46
C ILE A 100 -12.54 4.37 1.19
N LYS A 101 -13.86 4.61 1.18
CA LYS A 101 -14.84 3.75 1.86
C LYS A 101 -14.73 2.32 1.35
N LYS A 102 -14.65 2.13 0.04
CA LYS A 102 -14.55 0.82 -0.58
C LYS A 102 -13.26 0.08 -0.24
N ILE A 103 -12.10 0.76 -0.21
CA ILE A 103 -10.83 0.15 0.22
C ILE A 103 -10.92 -0.28 1.69
N ILE A 104 -11.47 0.55 2.57
CA ILE A 104 -11.63 0.23 3.99
C ILE A 104 -12.54 -0.99 4.16
N GLU A 105 -13.71 -1.00 3.51
CA GLU A 105 -14.64 -2.13 3.56
C GLU A 105 -14.01 -3.42 3.01
N LYS A 106 -13.39 -3.37 1.83
CA LYS A 106 -12.80 -4.55 1.18
C LYS A 106 -11.53 -5.07 1.86
N SER A 107 -10.86 -4.23 2.64
CA SER A 107 -9.71 -4.63 3.46
C SER A 107 -10.11 -5.09 4.86
N ASN A 108 -11.40 -5.17 5.21
CA ASN A 108 -11.86 -5.42 6.58
C ASN A 108 -11.21 -4.47 7.61
N GLY A 109 -11.03 -3.20 7.22
CA GLY A 109 -10.41 -2.17 8.04
C GLY A 109 -8.90 -2.29 8.23
N LYS A 110 -8.21 -3.20 7.53
CA LYS A 110 -6.74 -3.31 7.58
C LYS A 110 -6.04 -2.07 7.03
N ILE A 111 -6.61 -1.45 5.99
CA ILE A 111 -6.19 -0.13 5.53
C ILE A 111 -7.06 0.92 6.19
N LYS A 112 -6.42 1.88 6.87
CA LYS A 112 -7.10 3.02 7.48
C LYS A 112 -7.13 4.21 6.50
N LYS A 113 -8.09 5.13 6.69
CA LYS A 113 -8.27 6.31 5.83
C LYS A 113 -7.00 7.15 5.72
N GLU A 114 -6.30 7.36 6.83
CA GLU A 114 -5.06 8.12 6.91
C GLU A 114 -3.89 7.50 6.11
N ASN A 115 -4.00 6.22 5.75
CA ASN A 115 -3.01 5.51 4.95
C ASN A 115 -3.35 5.50 3.46
N ILE A 116 -4.41 6.20 3.03
CA ILE A 116 -4.79 6.35 1.62
C ILE A 116 -4.48 7.78 1.19
N ILE A 117 -3.53 7.91 0.29
CA ILE A 117 -2.98 9.18 -0.18
C ILE A 117 -3.38 9.35 -1.64
N PHE A 118 -3.97 10.50 -1.97
CA PHE A 118 -4.20 10.90 -3.36
C PHE A 118 -3.07 11.83 -3.78
N MET A 119 -2.36 11.49 -4.85
CA MET A 119 -1.34 12.34 -5.46
C MET A 119 -1.99 13.09 -6.63
N GLU A 120 -2.01 14.41 -6.57
CA GLU A 120 -2.79 15.29 -7.46
C GLU A 120 -1.93 16.24 -8.28
#